data_AF-A0A421DTE5-F1
#
_entry.id   AF-A0A421DTE5-F1
#
_cell.length_a   1.000
_cell.length_b   1.000
_cell.length_c   1.000
_cell.angle_alpha   90.00
_cell.angle_beta   90.00
_cell.angle_gamma   90.00
#
_symmetry.space_group_name_H-M   'P 1'
#
loop_
_entity.id
_entity.type
_entity.pdbx_description
1 polymer ?
#
loop_
_entity_poly.entity_id
_entity_poly.type
_entity_poly.pdbx_seq_one_letter_code
_entity_poly.pdbx_strand_id
1 'polypeptide(L)'
;MYDKLLTVSDAAKMLGISASTLRRLEENGEVKTYGLKVVYTPGGQRRYLADEIQLIYSQTGFASKIGFGSKAAVLIRDVTYAFMDSGSTLAINTSFNKAALRQLLEQARQHQLPTVFSRTIYQEEHHFSRMWGKKFSSITALTEDAYLNQIDAELEGIAFDRMQSTCYISDLHGHDLTTWLKRQGVDTLILGGVTASGSLRATAIEAFQDGFHVVLPREIAGDRSQSVLDFTLLDLNARYADVLGIDEVFGWLAEQPVAAQSEQA
;
A
#
# COMPACT_ATOMS: atom_id res chain seq x y z
N MET A 1 22.81 -4.34 -6.74
CA MET A 1 23.97 -3.87 -5.95
C MET A 1 23.41 -3.63 -4.55
N TYR A 2 23.45 -4.58 -3.62
CA TYR A 2 24.62 -5.24 -3.01
C TYR A 2 24.35 -6.69 -2.58
N ASP A 3 25.12 -7.68 -3.05
CA ASP A 3 25.21 -8.99 -2.38
C ASP A 3 26.25 -8.90 -1.25
N LYS A 4 25.89 -8.27 -0.11
CA LYS A 4 26.77 -8.25 1.06
C LYS A 4 26.55 -9.52 1.89
N LEU A 5 27.50 -10.44 1.80
CA LEU A 5 27.50 -11.67 2.58
C LEU A 5 27.97 -11.40 4.03
N LEU A 6 27.10 -11.64 5.00
CA LEU A 6 27.34 -11.50 6.43
C LEU A 6 28.05 -12.73 7.00
N THR A 7 28.90 -12.54 8.01
CA THR A 7 29.46 -13.66 8.78
C THR A 7 28.40 -14.26 9.70
N VAL A 8 28.61 -15.48 10.20
CA VAL A 8 27.70 -16.12 11.18
C VAL A 8 27.51 -15.25 12.43
N SER A 9 28.58 -14.61 12.91
CA SER A 9 28.50 -13.78 14.12
C SER A 9 27.64 -12.55 13.88
N ASP A 10 27.80 -11.92 12.71
CA ASP A 10 27.04 -10.72 12.35
C ASP A 10 25.57 -11.05 12.06
N ALA A 11 25.32 -12.13 11.32
CA ALA A 11 23.98 -12.66 11.07
C ALA A 11 23.24 -13.02 12.37
N ALA A 12 23.91 -13.72 13.31
CA ALA A 12 23.30 -14.11 14.58
C ALA A 12 22.99 -12.89 15.47
N LYS A 13 23.90 -11.92 15.51
CA LYS A 13 23.69 -10.64 16.20
C LYS A 13 22.47 -9.91 15.61
N MET A 14 22.33 -9.94 14.28
CA MET A 14 21.20 -9.34 13.58
C MET A 14 19.86 -10.04 13.84
N LEU A 15 19.86 -11.35 14.11
CA LEU A 15 18.69 -12.16 14.44
C LEU A 15 18.35 -12.21 15.95
N GLY A 16 19.18 -11.63 16.81
CA GLY A 16 18.99 -11.66 18.26
C GLY A 16 19.27 -13.01 18.94
N ILE A 17 20.10 -13.87 18.35
CA ILE A 17 20.47 -15.20 18.92
C ILE A 17 21.99 -15.40 18.96
N SER A 18 22.46 -16.46 19.65
CA SER A 18 23.89 -16.79 19.67
C SER A 18 24.37 -17.44 18.36
N ALA A 19 25.64 -17.22 18.01
CA ALA A 19 26.23 -17.81 16.80
C ALA A 19 26.29 -19.35 16.83
N SER A 20 26.40 -19.96 18.01
CA SER A 20 26.32 -21.42 18.16
C SER A 20 24.92 -21.94 17.86
N THR A 21 23.88 -21.23 18.31
CA THR A 21 22.48 -21.55 17.99
C THR A 21 22.20 -21.40 16.51
N LEU A 22 22.63 -20.30 15.87
CA LEU A 22 22.43 -20.10 14.43
C LEU A 22 23.06 -21.23 13.59
N ARG A 23 24.25 -21.71 13.96
CA ARG A 23 24.91 -22.85 13.28
C ARG A 23 24.18 -24.17 13.48
N ARG A 24 23.61 -24.40 14.67
CA ARG A 24 22.88 -25.63 14.99
C ARG A 24 21.54 -25.70 14.25
N LEU A 25 20.92 -24.56 13.99
CA LEU A 25 19.66 -24.45 13.25
C LEU A 25 19.85 -24.61 11.74
N GLU A 26 21.09 -24.64 11.27
CA GLU A 26 21.38 -24.90 9.87
C GLU A 26 21.35 -26.40 9.55
N GLU A 27 20.54 -26.75 8.55
CA GLU A 27 20.47 -28.09 7.98
C GLU A 27 20.57 -28.00 6.46
N ASN A 28 21.47 -28.76 5.86
CA ASN A 28 21.65 -28.84 4.39
C ASN A 28 21.88 -27.48 3.68
N GLY A 29 22.58 -26.54 4.33
CA GLY A 29 22.90 -25.25 3.72
C GLY A 29 21.82 -24.17 3.89
N GLU A 30 20.86 -24.39 4.78
CA GLU A 30 19.79 -23.45 5.08
C GLU A 30 19.53 -23.41 6.58
N VAL A 31 19.38 -22.20 7.13
CA VAL A 31 18.88 -22.03 8.50
C VAL A 31 17.36 -21.99 8.43
N LYS A 32 16.77 -23.19 8.49
CA LYS A 32 15.33 -23.41 8.27
C LYS A 32 14.42 -22.50 9.09
N THR A 33 14.78 -22.21 10.34
CA THR A 33 13.99 -21.35 11.24
C THR A 33 13.77 -19.95 10.69
N TYR A 34 14.71 -19.44 9.89
CA TYR A 34 14.70 -18.08 9.37
C TYR A 34 14.63 -18.04 7.83
N GLY A 35 14.57 -19.21 7.17
CA GLY A 35 14.61 -19.31 5.71
C GLY A 35 15.86 -18.70 5.08
N LEU A 36 16.97 -18.65 5.84
CA LEU A 36 18.19 -17.99 5.40
C LEU A 36 19.09 -18.97 4.68
N LYS A 37 19.45 -18.64 3.44
CA LYS A 37 20.36 -19.47 2.68
C LYS A 37 21.78 -19.26 3.18
N VAL A 38 22.47 -20.36 3.40
CA VAL A 38 23.87 -20.33 3.84
C VAL A 38 24.78 -20.48 2.64
N VAL A 39 25.55 -19.43 2.39
CA VAL A 39 26.57 -19.39 1.36
C VAL A 39 27.89 -19.83 1.97
N TYR A 40 28.58 -20.78 1.33
CA TYR A 40 29.87 -21.27 1.79
C TYR A 40 31.01 -20.64 1.00
N THR A 41 32.02 -20.15 1.72
CA THR A 41 33.29 -19.71 1.10
C THR A 41 34.14 -20.93 0.70
N PRO A 42 35.13 -20.77 -0.20
CA PRO A 42 36.03 -21.86 -0.59
C PRO A 42 36.77 -22.53 0.59
N GLY A 43 37.01 -21.79 1.69
CA GLY A 43 37.59 -22.31 2.94
C GLY A 43 36.58 -22.95 3.90
N GLY A 44 35.33 -23.19 3.47
CA GLY A 44 34.29 -23.88 4.24
C GLY A 44 33.55 -23.01 5.27
N GLN A 45 33.79 -21.70 5.31
CA GLN A 45 33.09 -20.81 6.24
C GLN A 45 31.71 -20.42 5.72
N ARG A 46 30.71 -20.40 6.62
CA ARG A 46 29.31 -19.99 6.38
C ARG A 46 29.15 -18.47 6.26
N ARG A 47 28.24 -18.04 5.39
CA ARG A 47 27.84 -16.65 5.13
C ARG A 47 26.34 -16.55 4.83
N TYR A 48 25.75 -15.37 4.99
CA TYR A 48 24.30 -15.13 4.85
C TYR A 48 24.05 -13.85 4.03
N LEU A 49 22.97 -13.80 3.26
CA LEU A 49 22.64 -12.59 2.50
C LEU A 49 22.08 -11.52 3.44
N ALA A 50 22.69 -10.31 3.42
CA ALA A 50 22.25 -9.21 4.28
C ALA A 50 20.78 -8.83 4.06
N ASP A 51 20.29 -8.88 2.83
CA ASP A 51 18.90 -8.52 2.49
C ASP A 51 17.89 -9.53 3.05
N GLU A 52 18.21 -10.83 3.03
CA GLU A 52 17.39 -11.87 3.66
C GLU A 52 17.31 -11.67 5.18
N ILE A 53 18.41 -11.21 5.81
CA ILE A 53 18.42 -10.91 7.24
C ILE A 53 17.71 -9.58 7.55
N GLN A 54 17.79 -8.58 6.67
CA GLN A 54 17.03 -7.35 6.82
C GLN A 54 15.53 -7.56 6.65
N LEU A 55 15.10 -8.55 5.86
CA LEU A 55 13.70 -9.00 5.84
C LEU A 55 13.22 -9.40 7.24
N ILE A 56 14.12 -9.97 8.05
CA ILE A 56 13.84 -10.39 9.43
C ILE A 56 13.82 -9.19 10.38
N TYR A 57 14.46 -8.06 10.04
CA TYR A 57 14.41 -6.81 10.81
C TYR A 57 13.02 -6.17 10.89
N SER A 58 12.05 -6.58 10.05
CA SER A 58 10.62 -6.32 10.31
C SER A 58 10.16 -6.79 11.71
N GLN A 59 10.99 -7.52 12.46
CA GLN A 59 10.75 -7.94 13.85
C GLN A 59 11.54 -7.16 14.92
N THR A 60 12.36 -6.15 14.58
CA THR A 60 13.34 -5.48 15.49
C THR A 60 12.95 -4.09 16.02
N GLY A 61 11.69 -3.67 15.87
CA GLY A 61 11.16 -2.41 16.42
C GLY A 61 10.74 -1.37 15.38
N PHE A 62 11.01 -1.63 14.09
CA PHE A 62 10.20 -1.12 12.99
C PHE A 62 9.10 -2.16 12.72
N ALA A 63 7.90 -1.71 12.30
CA ALA A 63 6.64 -2.47 12.27
C ALA A 63 5.88 -2.61 13.61
N SER A 64 6.06 -1.68 14.57
CA SER A 64 5.03 -1.53 15.60
C SER A 64 3.71 -1.10 14.96
N LYS A 65 2.62 -1.78 15.33
CA LYS A 65 1.28 -1.46 14.84
C LYS A 65 0.83 -0.11 15.39
N ILE A 66 0.52 0.84 14.51
CA ILE A 66 -0.04 2.15 14.90
C ILE A 66 -1.49 1.95 15.38
N GLY A 67 -2.22 1.05 14.70
CA GLY A 67 -3.63 0.77 14.91
C GLY A 67 -4.54 1.77 14.22
N PHE A 68 -5.83 1.45 14.19
CA PHE A 68 -6.87 2.39 13.80
C PHE A 68 -7.06 3.45 14.88
N GLY A 69 -7.39 4.67 14.45
CA GLY A 69 -7.90 5.73 15.31
C GLY A 69 -9.41 5.57 15.56
N SER A 70 -10.07 6.70 15.80
CA SER A 70 -11.49 6.77 16.16
C SER A 70 -12.44 6.88 14.96
N LYS A 71 -12.00 7.50 13.85
CA LYS A 71 -12.85 7.68 12.67
C LYS A 71 -12.03 7.59 11.39
N ALA A 72 -12.40 6.63 10.55
CA ALA A 72 -11.75 6.39 9.28
C ALA A 72 -12.43 7.09 8.10
N ALA A 73 -11.67 7.30 7.04
CA ALA A 73 -12.15 7.49 5.67
C ALA A 73 -11.51 6.46 4.74
N VAL A 74 -12.22 6.09 3.68
CA VAL A 74 -11.69 5.19 2.64
C VAL A 74 -11.29 6.03 1.42
N LEU A 75 -10.03 5.97 1.02
CA LEU A 75 -9.50 6.64 -0.16
C LEU A 75 -9.05 5.62 -1.19
N ILE A 76 -9.67 5.67 -2.37
CA ILE A 76 -9.40 4.75 -3.49
C ILE A 76 -8.76 5.53 -4.64
N ARG A 77 -7.55 5.12 -5.01
CA ARG A 77 -6.78 5.73 -6.09
C ARG A 77 -6.74 4.86 -7.34
N ASP A 78 -7.11 5.43 -8.49
CA ASP A 78 -6.84 4.88 -9.82
C ASP A 78 -7.42 3.49 -10.11
N VAL A 79 -8.49 3.07 -9.42
CA VAL A 79 -9.26 1.87 -9.80
C VAL A 79 -10.15 2.21 -11.00
N THR A 80 -9.47 2.38 -12.13
CA THR A 80 -9.98 2.82 -13.44
C THR A 80 -9.60 1.81 -14.51
N TYR A 81 -10.22 1.89 -15.68
CA TYR A 81 -9.85 1.01 -16.81
C TYR A 81 -8.36 1.12 -17.18
N ALA A 82 -7.73 2.28 -17.00
CA ALA A 82 -6.30 2.47 -17.25
C ALA A 82 -5.43 1.41 -16.57
N PHE A 83 -5.76 1.05 -15.34
CA PHE A 83 -4.95 0.14 -14.53
C PHE A 83 -5.57 -1.25 -14.41
N MET A 84 -6.89 -1.36 -14.55
CA MET A 84 -7.61 -2.62 -14.35
C MET A 84 -7.82 -3.42 -15.64
N ASP A 85 -7.76 -2.79 -16.81
CA ASP A 85 -7.84 -3.48 -18.09
C ASP A 85 -6.45 -3.98 -18.51
N SER A 86 -6.31 -5.30 -18.69
CA SER A 86 -5.04 -5.92 -19.09
C SER A 86 -4.58 -5.52 -20.51
N GLY A 87 -5.47 -4.96 -21.34
CA GLY A 87 -5.12 -4.37 -22.63
C GLY A 87 -4.46 -3.00 -22.53
N SER A 88 -4.49 -2.35 -21.36
CA SER A 88 -3.88 -1.04 -21.14
C SER A 88 -2.37 -1.15 -20.91
N THR A 89 -1.62 -0.17 -21.43
CA THR A 89 -0.16 -0.05 -21.16
C THR A 89 0.16 0.33 -19.71
N LEU A 90 -0.85 0.78 -18.95
CA LEU A 90 -0.75 1.15 -17.55
C LEU A 90 -1.23 0.04 -16.60
N ALA A 91 -1.69 -1.08 -17.15
CA ALA A 91 -2.29 -2.17 -16.38
C ALA A 91 -1.38 -2.65 -15.24
N ILE A 92 -1.99 -2.93 -14.09
CA ILE A 92 -1.33 -3.74 -13.07
C ILE A 92 -1.20 -5.19 -13.55
N ASN A 93 -0.24 -5.91 -12.96
CA ASN A 93 -0.01 -7.33 -13.23
C ASN A 93 0.07 -8.16 -11.93
N THR A 94 -0.60 -7.68 -10.90
CA THR A 94 -0.77 -8.34 -9.61
C THR A 94 -2.25 -8.66 -9.39
N SER A 95 -2.55 -9.59 -8.49
CA SER A 95 -3.94 -9.79 -8.06
C SER A 95 -4.47 -8.52 -7.38
N PHE A 96 -5.73 -8.21 -7.63
CA PHE A 96 -6.45 -7.10 -7.00
C PHE A 96 -7.89 -7.53 -6.74
N ASN A 97 -8.31 -7.53 -5.48
CA ASN A 97 -9.62 -8.03 -5.08
C ASN A 97 -10.69 -6.93 -5.18
N LYS A 98 -11.20 -6.73 -6.40
CA LYS A 98 -12.22 -5.70 -6.66
C LYS A 98 -13.54 -5.95 -5.90
N ALA A 99 -13.92 -7.21 -5.69
CA ALA A 99 -15.11 -7.57 -4.92
C ALA A 99 -14.99 -7.16 -3.45
N ALA A 100 -13.84 -7.41 -2.83
CA ALA A 100 -13.58 -6.97 -1.46
C ALA A 100 -13.51 -5.44 -1.34
N LEU A 101 -12.95 -4.75 -2.34
CA LEU A 101 -13.00 -3.29 -2.42
C LEU A 101 -14.45 -2.77 -2.47
N ARG A 102 -15.29 -3.38 -3.31
CA ARG A 102 -16.70 -3.01 -3.40
C ARG A 102 -17.42 -3.17 -2.05
N GLN A 103 -17.20 -4.31 -1.40
CA GLN A 103 -17.74 -4.58 -0.07
C GLN A 103 -17.24 -3.57 0.98
N LEU A 104 -15.96 -3.19 0.95
CA LEU A 104 -15.40 -2.15 1.82
C LEU A 104 -16.11 -0.81 1.65
N LEU A 105 -16.36 -0.39 0.41
CA LEU A 105 -17.06 0.86 0.12
C LEU A 105 -18.53 0.82 0.56
N GLU A 106 -19.20 -0.32 0.40
CA GLU A 106 -20.57 -0.51 0.88
C GLU A 106 -20.67 -0.45 2.40
N GLN A 107 -19.72 -1.09 3.11
CA GLN A 107 -19.65 -1.02 4.57
C GLN A 107 -19.30 0.40 5.05
N ALA A 108 -18.33 1.06 4.42
CA ALA A 108 -18.00 2.45 4.72
C ALA A 108 -19.26 3.33 4.69
N ARG A 109 -20.12 3.16 3.67
CA ARG A 109 -21.41 3.85 3.58
C ARG A 109 -22.37 3.49 4.71
N GLN A 110 -22.50 2.20 5.08
CA GLN A 110 -23.35 1.76 6.20
C GLN A 110 -22.92 2.38 7.53
N HIS A 111 -21.62 2.63 7.70
CA HIS A 111 -21.04 3.24 8.89
C HIS A 111 -20.83 4.77 8.77
N GLN A 112 -21.34 5.41 7.70
CA GLN A 112 -21.16 6.85 7.42
C GLN A 112 -19.68 7.29 7.44
N LEU A 113 -18.77 6.42 7.02
CA LEU A 113 -17.37 6.75 6.86
C LEU A 113 -17.18 7.46 5.51
N PRO A 114 -16.49 8.62 5.48
CA PRO A 114 -16.26 9.34 4.23
C PRO A 114 -15.51 8.49 3.21
N THR A 115 -15.98 8.51 1.97
CA THR A 115 -15.38 7.80 0.85
C THR A 115 -14.86 8.77 -0.21
N VAL A 116 -13.64 8.54 -0.66
CA VAL A 116 -12.94 9.39 -1.62
C VAL A 116 -12.48 8.55 -2.79
N PHE A 117 -12.89 8.92 -4.00
CA PHE A 117 -12.30 8.41 -5.23
C PHE A 117 -11.37 9.45 -5.84
N SER A 118 -10.17 9.04 -6.20
CA SER A 118 -9.19 9.89 -6.86
C SER A 118 -8.65 9.22 -8.12
N ARG A 119 -8.52 10.00 -9.19
CA ARG A 119 -7.93 9.55 -10.45
C ARG A 119 -6.79 10.44 -10.91
N THR A 120 -5.79 9.83 -11.53
CA THR A 120 -4.69 10.51 -12.20
C THR A 120 -5.19 11.17 -13.48
N ILE A 121 -4.87 12.45 -13.66
CA ILE A 121 -5.04 13.15 -14.93
C ILE A 121 -3.72 13.75 -15.39
N TYR A 122 -3.46 13.66 -16.70
CA TYR A 122 -2.38 14.37 -17.34
C TYR A 122 -2.85 15.75 -17.80
N GLN A 123 -2.06 16.77 -17.47
CA GLN A 123 -2.33 18.16 -17.83
C GLN A 123 -1.09 18.77 -18.47
N GLU A 124 -1.09 18.87 -19.80
CA GLU A 124 0.06 19.44 -20.55
C GLU A 124 0.41 20.85 -20.07
N GLU A 125 -0.54 21.67 -19.61
CA GLU A 125 -0.22 23.02 -19.13
C GLU A 125 0.41 23.05 -17.72
N HIS A 126 0.29 21.95 -16.96
CA HIS A 126 0.83 21.85 -15.61
C HIS A 126 2.29 21.35 -15.61
N HIS A 127 3.20 22.15 -15.05
CA HIS A 127 4.64 21.87 -15.12
C HIS A 127 5.03 20.50 -14.54
N PHE A 128 4.53 20.15 -13.36
CA PHE A 128 4.80 18.83 -12.75
C PHE A 128 4.25 17.69 -13.61
N SER A 129 3.05 17.87 -14.18
CA SER A 129 2.41 16.83 -14.98
C SER A 129 3.21 16.56 -16.25
N ARG A 130 3.65 17.61 -16.96
CA ARG A 130 4.60 17.49 -18.09
C ARG A 130 5.88 16.75 -17.70
N MET A 131 6.47 17.06 -16.55
CA MET A 131 7.69 16.41 -16.08
C MET A 131 7.46 14.92 -15.78
N TRP A 132 6.33 14.59 -15.16
CA TRP A 132 5.94 13.21 -14.92
C TRP A 132 5.71 12.45 -16.23
N GLY A 133 5.03 13.07 -17.22
CA GLY A 133 4.82 12.51 -18.54
C GLY A 133 6.12 12.27 -19.31
N LYS A 134 7.12 13.15 -19.16
CA LYS A 134 8.47 12.91 -19.72
C LYS A 134 9.16 11.70 -19.09
N LYS A 135 8.94 11.45 -17.79
CA LYS A 135 9.54 10.32 -17.08
C LYS A 135 8.80 9.01 -17.34
N PHE A 136 7.49 9.07 -17.52
CA PHE A 136 6.62 7.93 -17.69
C PHE A 136 5.52 8.27 -18.72
N SER A 137 5.84 8.12 -20.00
CA SER A 137 5.01 8.61 -21.12
C SER A 137 3.60 8.05 -21.15
N SER A 138 3.37 6.83 -20.64
CA SER A 138 2.04 6.22 -20.62
C SER A 138 1.00 7.04 -19.85
N ILE A 139 1.39 7.87 -18.87
CA ILE A 139 0.41 8.71 -18.16
C ILE A 139 -0.19 9.80 -19.03
N THR A 140 0.44 10.16 -20.16
CA THR A 140 -0.11 11.15 -21.10
C THR A 140 -1.44 10.72 -21.73
N ALA A 141 -1.75 9.42 -21.69
CA ALA A 141 -3.04 8.88 -22.13
C ALA A 141 -4.20 9.15 -21.15
N LEU A 142 -3.90 9.60 -19.93
CA LEU A 142 -4.88 9.80 -18.86
C LEU A 142 -5.46 11.22 -18.89
N THR A 143 -6.15 11.60 -19.96
CA THR A 143 -6.88 12.88 -19.99
C THR A 143 -8.19 12.80 -19.20
N GLU A 144 -8.78 13.93 -18.80
CA GLU A 144 -10.01 13.98 -17.98
C GLU A 144 -11.15 13.14 -18.56
N ASP A 145 -11.32 13.20 -19.89
CA ASP A 145 -12.41 12.56 -20.63
C ASP A 145 -12.00 11.20 -21.25
N ALA A 146 -10.77 10.73 -21.02
CA ALA A 146 -10.32 9.46 -21.57
C ALA A 146 -11.16 8.29 -21.03
N TYR A 147 -11.50 7.35 -21.90
CA TYR A 147 -12.12 6.07 -21.49
C TYR A 147 -11.29 5.37 -20.40
N LEU A 148 -9.96 5.41 -20.54
CA LEU A 148 -9.02 4.85 -19.56
C LEU A 148 -9.19 5.46 -18.15
N ASN A 149 -9.68 6.69 -18.03
CA ASN A 149 -9.91 7.38 -16.75
C ASN A 149 -11.32 7.20 -16.18
N GLN A 150 -12.16 6.38 -16.82
CA GLN A 150 -13.43 5.97 -16.25
C GLN A 150 -13.20 4.93 -15.15
N ILE A 151 -14.05 4.97 -14.13
CA ILE A 151 -14.03 4.02 -13.01
C ILE A 151 -14.24 2.60 -13.55
N ASP A 152 -13.53 1.64 -12.97
CA ASP A 152 -13.70 0.23 -13.31
C ASP A 152 -15.15 -0.24 -13.06
N ALA A 153 -15.67 -1.09 -13.96
CA ALA A 153 -17.05 -1.57 -13.91
C ALA A 153 -17.45 -2.20 -12.56
N GLU A 154 -16.52 -2.83 -11.82
CA GLU A 154 -16.85 -3.43 -10.53
C GLU A 154 -17.29 -2.39 -9.49
N LEU A 155 -16.84 -1.15 -9.63
CA LEU A 155 -17.21 -0.04 -8.76
C LEU A 155 -18.36 0.81 -9.33
N GLU A 156 -18.96 0.39 -10.43
CA GLU A 156 -20.11 1.08 -11.00
C GLU A 156 -21.27 1.15 -10.00
N GLY A 157 -21.91 2.32 -9.93
CA GLY A 157 -23.01 2.58 -9.00
C GLY A 157 -22.60 2.86 -7.54
N ILE A 158 -21.31 2.77 -7.20
CA ILE A 158 -20.83 3.22 -5.89
C ILE A 158 -20.83 4.76 -5.86
N ALA A 159 -21.52 5.32 -4.87
CA ALA A 159 -21.49 6.75 -4.59
C ALA A 159 -20.31 7.07 -3.68
N PHE A 160 -19.46 8.03 -4.08
CA PHE A 160 -18.38 8.57 -3.27
C PHE A 160 -18.78 9.93 -2.72
N ASP A 161 -18.46 10.21 -1.46
CA ASP A 161 -18.69 11.53 -0.84
C ASP A 161 -17.84 12.62 -1.51
N ARG A 162 -16.68 12.23 -2.04
CA ARG A 162 -15.80 13.10 -2.80
C ARG A 162 -15.15 12.36 -3.95
N MET A 163 -15.22 12.96 -5.14
CA MET A 163 -14.47 12.55 -6.31
C MET A 163 -13.50 13.65 -6.70
N GLN A 164 -12.27 13.30 -7.03
CA GLN A 164 -11.28 14.25 -7.49
C GLN A 164 -10.39 13.70 -8.60
N SER A 165 -9.88 14.62 -9.40
CA SER A 165 -8.83 14.35 -10.38
C SER A 165 -7.56 15.06 -9.94
N THR A 166 -6.41 14.41 -10.06
CA THR A 166 -5.13 14.99 -9.67
C THR A 166 -4.04 14.70 -10.68
N CYS A 167 -3.23 15.71 -10.97
CA CYS A 167 -2.02 15.55 -11.78
C CYS A 167 -0.79 15.20 -10.94
N TYR A 168 -0.94 15.09 -9.61
CA TYR A 168 0.12 14.77 -8.66
C TYR A 168 0.16 13.27 -8.34
N ILE A 169 1.31 12.80 -7.87
CA ILE A 169 1.49 11.41 -7.43
C ILE A 169 0.67 11.17 -6.16
N SER A 170 0.78 12.05 -5.16
CA SER A 170 -0.04 12.00 -3.96
C SER A 170 -1.44 12.61 -4.19
N ASP A 171 -2.43 12.05 -3.51
CA ASP A 171 -3.81 12.54 -3.48
C ASP A 171 -4.01 13.77 -2.61
N LEU A 172 -3.10 13.98 -1.66
CA LEU A 172 -3.17 15.08 -0.69
C LEU A 172 -2.46 16.33 -1.22
N HIS A 173 -1.42 16.14 -2.03
CA HIS A 173 -0.62 17.25 -2.53
C HIS A 173 -1.39 18.15 -3.49
N GLY A 174 -1.41 19.45 -3.21
CA GLY A 174 -2.03 20.45 -4.07
C GLY A 174 -3.56 20.44 -4.05
N HIS A 175 -4.18 19.70 -3.12
CA HIS A 175 -5.63 19.62 -2.92
C HIS A 175 -6.00 20.00 -1.49
N ASP A 176 -7.28 20.37 -1.26
CA ASP A 176 -7.81 20.62 0.08
C ASP A 176 -8.27 19.34 0.80
N LEU A 177 -7.91 18.16 0.27
CA LEU A 177 -8.39 16.86 0.74
C LEU A 177 -8.03 16.61 2.22
N THR A 178 -6.78 16.88 2.64
CA THR A 178 -6.39 16.79 4.06
C THR A 178 -7.28 17.67 4.94
N THR A 179 -7.57 18.90 4.51
CA THR A 179 -8.44 19.82 5.26
C THR A 179 -9.87 19.31 5.33
N TRP A 180 -10.38 18.78 4.21
CA TRP A 180 -11.72 18.20 4.12
C TRP A 180 -11.88 16.97 5.02
N LEU A 181 -10.89 16.08 5.07
CA LEU A 181 -10.85 14.92 5.97
C LEU A 181 -10.84 15.36 7.45
N LYS A 182 -9.94 16.27 7.82
CA LYS A 182 -9.81 16.77 9.21
C LYS A 182 -11.08 17.47 9.70
N ARG A 183 -11.76 18.24 8.85
CA ARG A 183 -13.04 18.88 9.20
C ARG A 183 -14.16 17.89 9.52
N GLN A 184 -14.08 16.67 9.00
CA GLN A 184 -15.02 15.59 9.29
C GLN A 184 -14.63 14.76 10.52
N GLY A 185 -13.55 15.15 11.21
CA GLY A 185 -13.00 14.42 12.35
C GLY A 185 -12.32 13.11 11.98
N VAL A 186 -11.90 12.93 10.72
CA VAL A 186 -11.17 11.74 10.29
C VAL A 186 -9.75 11.79 10.87
N ASP A 187 -9.35 10.71 11.53
CA ASP A 187 -7.99 10.49 12.02
C ASP A 187 -7.32 9.26 11.38
N THR A 188 -8.08 8.42 10.67
CA THR A 188 -7.60 7.21 10.01
C THR A 188 -7.87 7.25 8.52
N LEU A 189 -6.88 6.91 7.70
CA LEU A 189 -7.02 6.80 6.24
C LEU A 189 -6.83 5.34 5.83
N ILE A 190 -7.91 4.69 5.41
CA ILE A 190 -7.88 3.38 4.77
C ILE A 190 -7.60 3.63 3.28
N LEU A 191 -6.38 3.29 2.84
CA LEU A 191 -5.87 3.61 1.52
C LEU A 191 -5.84 2.35 0.64
N GLY A 192 -6.47 2.42 -0.54
CA GLY A 192 -6.49 1.35 -1.53
C GLY A 192 -6.35 1.86 -2.95
N GLY A 193 -6.11 0.95 -3.89
CA GLY A 193 -5.97 1.26 -5.32
C GLY A 193 -4.57 0.99 -5.87
N VAL A 194 -4.12 1.85 -6.79
CA VAL A 194 -2.91 1.60 -7.59
C VAL A 194 -2.15 2.88 -7.94
N THR A 195 -0.85 2.82 -8.26
CA THR A 195 0.05 1.68 -7.99
C THR A 195 0.65 1.81 -6.59
N ALA A 196 0.86 0.67 -5.91
CA ALA A 196 1.44 0.62 -4.57
C ALA A 196 2.75 1.40 -4.47
N SER A 197 3.71 1.12 -5.36
CA SER A 197 5.05 1.73 -5.38
C SER A 197 5.09 3.21 -5.80
N GLY A 198 3.98 3.75 -6.27
CA GLY A 198 3.84 5.11 -6.77
C GLY A 198 2.88 5.91 -5.91
N SER A 199 1.66 6.10 -6.42
CA SER A 199 0.65 6.97 -5.83
C SER A 199 0.28 6.56 -4.40
N LEU A 200 0.03 5.27 -4.14
CA LEU A 200 -0.32 4.85 -2.77
C LEU A 200 0.82 5.11 -1.79
N ARG A 201 2.07 4.81 -2.15
CA ARG A 201 3.23 5.07 -1.28
C ARG A 201 3.38 6.56 -0.98
N ALA A 202 3.26 7.42 -1.99
CA ALA A 202 3.36 8.86 -1.81
C ALA A 202 2.23 9.38 -0.90
N THR A 203 0.99 8.98 -1.18
CA THR A 203 -0.19 9.35 -0.38
C THR A 203 -0.06 8.85 1.07
N ALA A 204 0.40 7.61 1.28
CA ALA A 204 0.60 7.05 2.63
C ALA A 204 1.63 7.85 3.44
N ILE A 205 2.78 8.18 2.84
CA ILE A 205 3.84 8.94 3.52
C ILE A 205 3.36 10.37 3.84
N GLU A 206 2.63 11.02 2.93
CA GLU A 206 2.07 12.35 3.17
C GLU A 206 0.96 12.31 4.23
N ALA A 207 0.06 11.34 4.17
CA ALA A 207 -0.99 11.15 5.18
C ALA A 207 -0.41 10.90 6.58
N PHE A 208 0.64 10.08 6.67
CA PHE A 208 1.33 9.84 7.94
C PHE A 208 1.96 11.12 8.49
N GLN A 209 2.61 11.92 7.64
CA GLN A 209 3.17 13.23 8.04
C GLN A 209 2.09 14.22 8.48
N ASP A 210 0.90 14.13 7.87
CA ASP A 210 -0.26 14.93 8.26
C ASP A 210 -0.93 14.47 9.57
N GLY A 211 -0.44 13.37 10.16
CA GLY A 211 -0.89 12.83 11.45
C GLY A 211 -2.03 11.84 11.35
N PHE A 212 -2.30 11.27 10.18
CA PHE A 212 -3.28 10.19 10.03
C PHE A 212 -2.70 8.83 10.42
N HIS A 213 -3.54 7.98 11.02
CA HIS A 213 -3.33 6.55 11.08
C HIS A 213 -3.53 5.99 9.67
N VAL A 214 -2.48 5.49 9.02
CA VAL A 214 -2.59 4.97 7.65
C VAL A 214 -2.75 3.46 7.69
N VAL A 215 -3.85 2.97 7.14
CA VAL A 215 -4.14 1.54 7.01
C VAL A 215 -4.21 1.19 5.54
N LEU A 216 -3.49 0.14 5.12
CA LEU A 216 -3.42 -0.27 3.73
C LEU A 216 -3.77 -1.76 3.61
N PRO A 217 -4.99 -2.12 3.18
CA PRO A 217 -5.37 -3.51 3.04
C PRO A 217 -4.71 -4.12 1.80
N ARG A 218 -3.90 -5.16 1.99
CA ARG A 218 -3.02 -5.71 0.94
C ARG A 218 -3.78 -6.22 -0.30
N GLU A 219 -4.99 -6.73 -0.13
CA GLU A 219 -5.79 -7.34 -1.20
C GLU A 219 -6.37 -6.30 -2.18
N ILE A 220 -6.41 -5.03 -1.77
CA ILE A 220 -6.89 -3.91 -2.60
C ILE A 220 -5.77 -2.95 -2.98
N ALA A 221 -4.52 -3.44 -2.96
CA ALA A 221 -3.35 -2.71 -3.43
C ALA A 221 -2.72 -3.45 -4.61
N GLY A 222 -2.52 -2.75 -5.73
CA GLY A 222 -1.97 -3.36 -6.95
C GLY A 222 -0.72 -2.67 -7.45
N ASP A 223 0.09 -3.40 -8.23
CA ASP A 223 1.24 -2.86 -8.94
C ASP A 223 1.50 -3.62 -10.25
N ARG A 224 2.47 -3.17 -11.05
CA ARG A 224 2.87 -3.82 -12.32
C ARG A 224 3.66 -5.12 -12.13
N SER A 225 4.05 -5.45 -10.90
CA SER A 225 4.82 -6.64 -10.58
C SER A 225 4.67 -7.01 -9.11
N GLN A 226 4.56 -8.31 -8.83
CA GLN A 226 4.41 -8.82 -7.46
C GLN A 226 5.61 -8.47 -6.57
N SER A 227 6.85 -8.55 -7.08
CA SER A 227 8.04 -8.22 -6.29
C SER A 227 8.11 -6.75 -5.87
N VAL A 228 7.61 -5.86 -6.74
CA VAL A 228 7.50 -4.42 -6.44
C VAL A 228 6.40 -4.17 -5.41
N LEU A 229 5.26 -4.85 -5.54
CA LEU A 229 4.16 -4.78 -4.59
C LEU A 229 4.62 -5.25 -3.20
N ASP A 230 5.21 -6.45 -3.11
CA ASP A 230 5.67 -7.05 -1.84
C ASP A 230 6.69 -6.17 -1.13
N PHE A 231 7.71 -5.69 -1.86
CA PHE A 231 8.71 -4.79 -1.31
C PHE A 231 8.10 -3.48 -0.80
N THR A 232 7.19 -2.91 -1.58
CA THR A 232 6.55 -1.63 -1.21
C THR A 232 5.68 -1.79 0.03
N LEU A 233 4.85 -2.84 0.09
CA LEU A 233 4.01 -3.12 1.24
C LEU A 233 4.85 -3.40 2.49
N LEU A 234 5.97 -4.12 2.36
CA LEU A 234 6.89 -4.34 3.46
C LEU A 234 7.49 -3.02 4.00
N ASP A 235 7.99 -2.15 3.11
CA ASP A 235 8.57 -0.86 3.50
C ASP A 235 7.52 0.08 4.13
N LEU A 236 6.32 0.13 3.55
CA LEU A 236 5.20 0.89 4.12
C LEU A 236 4.82 0.35 5.51
N ASN A 237 4.67 -0.96 5.65
CA ASN A 237 4.33 -1.60 6.92
C ASN A 237 5.37 -1.36 8.02
N ALA A 238 6.64 -1.29 7.62
CA ALA A 238 7.71 -1.09 8.58
C ALA A 238 7.77 0.35 9.13
N ARG A 239 7.21 1.34 8.41
CA ARG A 239 7.58 2.75 8.64
C ARG A 239 6.44 3.76 8.62
N TYR A 240 5.40 3.55 7.82
CA TYR A 240 4.46 4.63 7.45
C TYR A 240 2.99 4.24 7.51
N ALA A 241 2.68 2.94 7.49
CA ALA A 241 1.31 2.44 7.49
C ALA A 241 1.24 1.09 8.20
N ASP A 242 0.04 0.68 8.60
CA ASP A 242 -0.26 -0.70 8.96
C ASP A 242 -0.79 -1.43 7.71
N VAL A 243 -0.04 -2.41 7.21
CA VAL A 243 -0.47 -3.25 6.07
C VAL A 243 -1.17 -4.51 6.58
N LEU A 244 -2.50 -4.47 6.52
CA LEU A 244 -3.38 -5.50 7.10
C LEU A 244 -3.96 -6.42 6.02
N GLY A 245 -4.53 -7.54 6.44
CA GLY A 245 -5.48 -8.28 5.60
C GLY A 245 -6.83 -7.55 5.58
N ILE A 246 -7.56 -7.62 4.46
CA ILE A 246 -8.87 -6.98 4.32
C ILE A 246 -9.89 -7.45 5.37
N ASP A 247 -9.79 -8.71 5.82
CA ASP A 247 -10.66 -9.25 6.87
C ASP A 247 -10.44 -8.58 8.23
N GLU A 248 -9.21 -8.16 8.55
CA GLU A 248 -8.95 -7.39 9.77
C GLU A 248 -9.61 -6.01 9.70
N VAL A 249 -9.67 -5.42 8.51
CA VAL A 249 -10.32 -4.12 8.26
C VAL A 249 -11.84 -4.27 8.39
N PHE A 250 -12.41 -5.33 7.82
CA PHE A 250 -13.83 -5.65 8.01
C PHE A 250 -14.18 -5.94 9.48
N GLY A 251 -13.30 -6.64 10.20
CA GLY A 251 -13.44 -6.86 11.64
C GLY A 251 -13.51 -5.54 12.42
N TRP A 252 -12.60 -4.61 12.13
CA TRP A 252 -12.62 -3.28 12.75
C TRP A 252 -13.89 -2.48 12.39
N LEU A 253 -14.34 -2.53 11.13
CA LEU A 253 -15.57 -1.86 10.69
C LEU A 253 -16.81 -2.39 11.40
N ALA A 254 -16.91 -3.70 11.61
CA ALA A 254 -18.04 -4.31 12.30
C ALA A 254 -18.18 -3.86 13.77
N GLU A 255 -17.09 -3.38 14.38
CA GLU A 255 -17.08 -2.80 15.74
C GLU A 255 -17.48 -1.32 15.75
N GLN A 256 -17.52 -0.65 14.58
CA GLN A 256 -17.93 0.74 14.47
C GLN A 256 -19.46 0.87 14.57
N PRO A 257 -19.97 1.98 15.14
CA PRO A 257 -21.40 2.23 15.17
C PRO A 257 -21.97 2.25 13.75
N VAL A 258 -23.07 1.54 13.54
CA VAL A 258 -23.82 1.61 12.29
C VAL A 258 -24.66 2.89 12.32
N ALA A 259 -24.77 3.54 11.17
CA ALA A 259 -25.73 4.61 10.97
C ALA A 259 -27.13 4.18 11.41
N ALA A 260 -27.78 4.96 12.28
CA ALA A 260 -29.23 4.81 12.43
C ALA A 260 -29.86 4.99 11.05
N GLN A 261 -30.55 3.98 10.54
CA GLN A 261 -31.36 4.12 9.34
C GLN A 261 -32.40 5.18 9.66
N SER A 262 -32.23 6.38 9.11
CA SER A 262 -33.32 7.36 9.08
C SER A 262 -34.41 6.75 8.21
N GLU A 263 -35.41 6.16 8.87
CA GLU A 263 -36.70 5.81 8.28
C GLU A 263 -37.21 7.07 7.57
N GLN A 264 -37.06 7.10 6.25
CA GLN A 264 -37.76 8.06 5.42
C GLN A 264 -39.23 7.63 5.38
N ALA A 265 -40.03 8.32 6.18
CA ALA A 265 -41.48 8.38 6.05
C ALA A 265 -41.89 9.23 4.85
#